data_AF-A0A359CR39-F1
#
_entry.id   AF-A0A359CR39-F1
#
_cell.length_a   1.000
_cell.length_b   1.000
_cell.length_c   1.000
_cell.angle_alpha   90.00
_cell.angle_beta   90.00
_cell.angle_gamma   90.00
#
_symmetry.space_group_name_H-M   'P 1'
#
loop_
_entity.id
_entity.type
_entity.pdbx_description
1 polymer ?
#
loop_
_entity_poly.entity_id
_entity_poly.type
_entity_poly.pdbx_seq_one_letter_code
_entity_poly.pdbx_strand_id
1 'polypeptide(L)'
;MPFKHKFSFKEKLNITTEYLNGKIGFRESCRIYSISQHGLKDWIRLYNIFGTEGLKTGNTCTHYSDELKRMALGDYFNSCKSADAANLLKRCLLKKDLYGEDKKPVIRTGNGPQFISNLFEESYEGLNLYHERIPCRTPNKDAHIESFHSFFEDECIRIHEFNNFAHAYAEITKFMKRYNTKRLHSSLGYKAPEIFYELNKGEGIESMAIHL
;
A
#
# COMPACT_ATOMS: atom_id res chain seq x y z
N MET A 1 -2.68 23.36 19.74
CA MET A 1 -3.85 23.81 18.96
C MET A 1 -4.30 22.64 18.08
N PRO A 2 -5.60 22.28 18.02
CA PRO A 2 -6.04 21.19 17.16
C PRO A 2 -5.79 21.57 15.69
N PHE A 3 -5.19 20.65 14.94
CA PHE A 3 -4.98 20.80 13.50
C PHE A 3 -6.36 20.90 12.83
N LYS A 4 -6.77 22.10 12.40
CA LYS A 4 -8.02 22.29 11.68
C LYS A 4 -7.83 21.85 10.24
N HIS A 5 -8.46 20.74 9.86
CA HIS A 5 -8.56 20.38 8.45
C HIS A 5 -9.27 21.50 7.67
N LYS A 6 -8.70 21.88 6.52
CA LYS A 6 -9.18 22.98 5.68
C LYS A 6 -10.64 22.83 5.22
N PHE A 7 -11.15 21.60 5.15
CA PHE A 7 -12.51 21.28 4.70
C PHE A 7 -13.18 20.26 5.62
N SER A 8 -14.42 20.55 6.01
CA SER A 8 -15.31 19.67 6.76
C SER A 8 -15.87 18.55 5.88
N PHE A 9 -16.39 17.49 6.52
CA PHE A 9 -17.05 16.39 5.82
C PHE A 9 -18.19 16.87 4.90
N LYS A 10 -19.01 17.81 5.39
CA LYS A 10 -20.16 18.35 4.64
C LYS A 10 -19.70 19.12 3.41
N GLU A 11 -18.64 19.92 3.52
CA GLU A 11 -18.05 20.64 2.39
C GLU A 11 -17.48 19.67 1.36
N LYS A 12 -16.71 18.66 1.79
CA LYS A 12 -16.17 17.62 0.91
C LYS A 12 -17.28 16.90 0.13
N LEU A 13 -18.36 16.53 0.82
CA LEU A 13 -19.50 15.85 0.21
C LEU A 13 -20.19 16.76 -0.82
N ASN A 14 -20.45 18.02 -0.48
CA ASN A 14 -21.08 18.96 -1.41
C ASN A 14 -20.23 19.15 -2.68
N ILE A 15 -18.93 19.43 -2.52
CA ILE A 15 -18.02 19.67 -3.66
C ILE A 15 -17.91 18.42 -4.55
N THR A 16 -17.79 17.24 -3.94
CA THR A 16 -17.67 15.97 -4.67
C THR A 16 -18.96 15.67 -5.44
N THR A 17 -20.12 15.87 -4.82
CA THR A 17 -21.43 15.64 -5.48
C THR A 17 -21.74 16.68 -6.56
N GLU A 18 -21.37 17.95 -6.41
CA GLU A 18 -21.52 18.96 -7.46
C GLU A 18 -20.70 18.62 -8.71
N TYR A 19 -19.46 18.15 -8.52
CA TYR A 19 -18.63 17.66 -9.61
C TYR A 19 -19.23 16.41 -10.28
N LEU A 20 -19.59 15.38 -9.50
CA LEU A 20 -20.12 14.12 -10.03
C LEU A 20 -21.45 14.30 -10.78
N ASN A 21 -22.27 15.26 -10.35
CA ASN A 21 -23.52 15.62 -11.02
C ASN A 21 -23.30 16.54 -12.25
N GLY A 22 -22.06 16.88 -12.59
CA GLY A 22 -21.73 17.72 -13.74
C GLY A 22 -22.07 19.20 -13.57
N LYS A 23 -22.40 19.66 -12.36
CA LYS A 23 -22.76 21.07 -12.10
C LYS A 23 -21.56 22.01 -12.24
N ILE A 24 -20.36 21.53 -11.87
CA ILE A 24 -19.11 22.28 -11.94
C ILE A 24 -18.02 21.38 -12.54
N GLY A 25 -17.26 21.91 -13.50
CA GLY A 25 -16.15 21.19 -14.11
C GLY A 25 -14.95 21.03 -13.16
N PHE A 26 -14.17 19.96 -13.33
CA PHE A 26 -13.07 19.59 -12.43
C PHE A 26 -12.10 20.74 -12.08
N ARG A 27 -11.59 21.44 -13.09
CA ARG A 27 -10.66 22.57 -12.91
C ARG A 27 -11.34 23.76 -12.24
N GLU A 28 -12.62 23.96 -12.52
CA GLU A 28 -13.41 25.06 -11.97
C GLU A 28 -13.73 24.82 -10.49
N SER A 29 -14.07 23.58 -10.09
CA SER A 29 -14.23 23.20 -8.67
C SER A 29 -12.94 23.47 -7.89
N CYS A 30 -11.78 23.12 -8.44
CA CYS A 30 -10.48 23.40 -7.78
C CYS A 30 -10.26 24.91 -7.58
N ARG A 31 -10.63 25.73 -8.58
CA ARG A 31 -10.46 27.18 -8.56
C ARG A 31 -11.40 27.84 -7.55
N ILE A 32 -12.70 27.55 -7.62
CA ILE A 32 -13.74 28.14 -6.75
C ILE A 32 -13.47 27.83 -5.28
N TYR A 33 -13.20 26.57 -4.97
CA TYR A 33 -13.04 26.13 -3.58
C TYR A 33 -11.58 26.20 -3.09
N SER A 34 -10.65 26.68 -3.93
CA SER A 34 -9.21 26.73 -3.60
C SER A 34 -8.66 25.38 -3.12
N ILE A 35 -9.06 24.30 -3.81
CA ILE A 35 -8.62 22.93 -3.56
C ILE A 35 -7.51 22.59 -4.56
N SER A 36 -6.49 21.86 -4.12
CA SER A 36 -5.49 21.34 -5.06
C SER A 36 -6.15 20.32 -6.00
N GLN A 37 -5.71 20.27 -7.27
CA GLN A 37 -6.20 19.26 -8.20
C GLN A 37 -5.97 17.83 -7.68
N HIS A 38 -4.88 17.62 -6.96
CA HIS A 38 -4.62 16.35 -6.30
C HIS A 38 -5.66 16.05 -5.22
N GLY A 39 -5.95 17.00 -4.32
CA GLY A 39 -6.94 16.81 -3.26
C GLY A 39 -8.35 16.52 -3.77
N LEU A 40 -8.80 17.20 -4.84
CA LEU A 40 -10.10 16.90 -5.43
C LEU A 40 -10.12 15.52 -6.10
N LYS A 41 -9.05 15.15 -6.82
CA LYS A 41 -8.90 13.79 -7.39
C LYS A 41 -8.99 12.72 -6.32
N ASP A 42 -8.34 12.93 -5.18
CA ASP A 42 -8.35 11.97 -4.07
C ASP A 42 -9.74 11.83 -3.44
N TRP A 43 -10.47 12.92 -3.24
CA TRP A 43 -11.84 12.84 -2.72
C TRP A 43 -12.78 12.10 -3.65
N ILE A 44 -12.72 12.39 -4.95
CA ILE A 44 -13.50 11.66 -5.97
C ILE A 44 -13.13 10.18 -5.96
N ARG A 45 -11.83 9.86 -5.92
CA ARG A 45 -11.33 8.48 -5.84
C ARG A 45 -11.87 7.75 -4.62
N LEU A 46 -11.73 8.34 -3.42
CA LEU A 46 -12.18 7.73 -2.17
C LEU A 46 -13.70 7.59 -2.13
N TYR A 47 -14.45 8.57 -2.64
CA TYR A 47 -15.91 8.49 -2.75
C TYR A 47 -16.37 7.35 -3.68
N ASN A 48 -15.71 7.17 -4.82
CA ASN A 48 -16.04 6.07 -5.73
C ASN A 48 -15.76 4.69 -5.14
N ILE A 49 -14.83 4.57 -4.19
CA ILE A 49 -14.46 3.30 -3.56
C ILE A 49 -15.32 3.01 -2.32
N PHE A 50 -15.52 4.00 -1.47
CA PHE A 50 -16.11 3.84 -0.13
C PHE A 50 -17.44 4.59 0.06
N GLY A 51 -17.94 5.26 -0.97
CA GLY A 51 -19.10 6.13 -0.87
C GLY A 51 -18.82 7.33 0.05
N THR A 52 -19.82 7.75 0.81
CA THR A 52 -19.70 8.86 1.75
C THR A 52 -18.62 8.63 2.80
N GLU A 53 -18.37 7.37 3.20
CA GLU A 53 -17.35 7.04 4.20
C GLU A 53 -15.95 7.46 3.76
N GLY A 54 -15.64 7.40 2.47
CA GLY A 54 -14.33 7.80 1.92
C GLY A 54 -14.04 9.30 2.01
N LEU A 55 -15.07 10.12 2.26
CA LEU A 55 -14.90 11.57 2.45
C LEU A 55 -14.74 11.96 3.91
N LYS A 56 -15.00 11.04 4.85
CA LYS A 56 -14.68 11.25 6.25
C LYS A 56 -13.17 11.42 6.33
N THR A 57 -12.74 12.59 6.78
CA THR A 57 -11.36 12.73 7.23
C THR A 57 -11.27 11.81 8.44
N GLY A 58 -10.36 10.82 8.42
CA GLY A 58 -9.94 10.21 9.66
C GLY A 58 -9.54 11.36 10.59
N ASN A 59 -10.11 11.40 11.79
CA ASN A 59 -9.50 12.24 12.81
C ASN A 59 -8.05 11.76 12.90
N THR A 60 -7.09 12.68 12.97
CA THR A 60 -5.82 12.31 13.56
C THR A 60 -6.17 11.78 14.94
N CYS A 61 -6.10 10.47 15.14
CA CYS A 61 -6.35 9.88 16.44
C CYS A 61 -5.27 10.45 17.37
N THR A 62 -5.64 11.47 18.15
CA THR A 62 -4.71 12.07 19.12
C THR A 62 -4.60 11.19 20.35
N HIS A 63 -5.50 10.21 20.55
CA HIS A 63 -5.56 9.34 21.71
C HIS A 63 -5.98 7.90 21.33
N TYR A 64 -5.00 7.07 20.96
CA TYR A 64 -5.11 5.64 21.21
C TYR A 64 -5.03 5.37 22.71
N SER A 65 -5.76 4.36 23.22
CA SER A 65 -5.66 3.96 24.62
C SER A 65 -4.20 3.58 24.94
N ASP A 66 -3.76 3.81 26.17
CA ASP A 66 -2.39 3.46 26.58
C ASP A 66 -2.13 1.97 26.42
N GLU A 67 -3.16 1.14 26.60
CA GLU A 67 -3.14 -0.29 26.31
C GLU A 67 -2.86 -0.54 24.83
N LEU A 68 -3.65 0.05 23.91
CA LEU A 68 -3.47 -0.15 22.47
C LEU A 68 -2.12 0.40 21.97
N LYS A 69 -1.64 1.52 22.55
CA LYS A 69 -0.29 2.04 22.26
C LYS A 69 0.80 1.10 22.76
N ARG A 70 0.68 0.56 23.97
CA ARG A 70 1.64 -0.41 24.53
C ARG A 70 1.60 -1.75 23.79
N MET A 71 0.43 -2.17 23.32
CA MET A 71 0.25 -3.32 22.45
C MET A 71 0.86 -3.08 21.06
N ALA A 72 0.61 -1.92 20.44
CA ALA A 72 1.23 -1.53 19.17
C ALA A 72 2.75 -1.37 19.28
N LEU A 73 3.24 -0.81 20.38
CA LEU A 73 4.67 -0.78 20.70
C LEU A 73 5.18 -2.19 20.94
N GLY A 74 4.49 -3.02 21.72
CA GLY A 74 4.83 -4.42 21.98
C GLY A 74 4.92 -5.26 20.71
N ASP A 75 4.01 -5.03 19.76
CA ASP A 75 4.02 -5.67 18.43
C ASP A 75 5.09 -5.07 17.51
N TYR A 76 5.31 -3.75 17.54
CA TYR A 76 6.44 -3.11 16.86
C TYR A 76 7.79 -3.60 17.42
N PHE A 77 7.84 -3.91 18.72
CA PHE A 77 8.99 -4.53 19.40
C PHE A 77 9.03 -6.05 19.20
N ASN A 78 7.92 -6.71 18.84
CA ASN A 78 7.87 -8.03 18.20
C ASN A 78 8.19 -7.91 16.69
N SER A 79 9.35 -7.31 16.49
CA SER A 79 10.35 -7.53 15.46
C SER A 79 9.95 -7.44 13.98
N CYS A 80 10.37 -6.33 13.37
CA CYS A 80 10.84 -6.31 11.98
C CYS A 80 12.36 -6.60 11.97
N LYS A 81 12.79 -7.69 12.62
CA LYS A 81 14.21 -8.08 12.65
C LYS A 81 14.56 -8.85 11.38
N SER A 82 15.84 -9.08 11.19
CA SER A 82 16.36 -9.90 10.09
C SER A 82 15.78 -11.32 10.08
N ALA A 83 15.57 -11.92 11.25
CA ALA A 83 14.95 -13.24 11.38
C ALA A 83 13.50 -13.27 10.85
N ASP A 84 12.73 -12.21 11.07
CA ASP A 84 11.36 -12.11 10.58
C ASP A 84 11.33 -11.94 9.06
N ALA A 85 12.24 -11.11 8.53
CA ALA A 85 12.42 -10.95 7.09
C ALA A 85 12.82 -12.28 6.41
N ALA A 86 13.74 -13.03 7.02
CA ALA A 86 14.15 -14.35 6.53
C ALA A 86 12.99 -15.37 6.58
N ASN A 87 12.22 -15.38 7.68
CA ASN A 87 11.04 -16.24 7.80
C ASN A 87 9.94 -15.88 6.80
N LEU A 88 9.77 -14.59 6.49
CA LEU A 88 8.85 -14.14 5.46
C LEU A 88 9.27 -14.67 4.08
N LEU A 89 10.56 -14.58 3.72
CA LEU A 89 11.06 -15.15 2.46
C LEU A 89 10.75 -16.63 2.34
N LYS A 90 11.04 -17.41 3.38
CA LYS A 90 10.73 -18.85 3.45
C LYS A 90 9.23 -19.12 3.22
N ARG A 91 8.35 -18.39 3.92
CA ARG A 91 6.89 -18.51 3.74
C ARG A 91 6.44 -18.15 2.33
N CYS A 92 7.03 -17.12 1.73
CA CYS A 92 6.70 -16.71 0.35
C CYS A 92 7.10 -17.78 -0.67
N LEU A 93 8.30 -18.36 -0.54
CA LEU A 93 8.72 -19.46 -1.41
C LEU A 93 7.84 -20.70 -1.26
N LEU A 94 7.41 -21.04 -0.03
CA LEU A 94 6.53 -22.19 0.22
C LEU A 94 5.17 -21.95 -0.45
N LYS A 95 4.60 -20.76 -0.28
CA LYS A 95 3.31 -20.38 -0.85
C LYS A 95 3.33 -20.39 -2.39
N LYS A 96 4.49 -20.18 -2.99
CA LYS A 96 4.68 -20.15 -4.45
C LYS A 96 5.27 -21.45 -5.01
N ASP A 97 5.51 -22.45 -4.16
CA ASP A 97 6.12 -23.74 -4.51
C ASP A 97 7.49 -23.60 -5.21
N LEU A 98 8.31 -22.65 -4.75
CA LEU A 98 9.60 -22.30 -5.38
C LEU A 98 10.82 -22.86 -4.65
N TYR A 99 10.64 -23.81 -3.72
CA TYR A 99 11.78 -24.34 -2.96
C TYR A 99 12.74 -25.15 -3.81
N GLY A 100 12.21 -26.02 -4.66
CA GLY A 100 12.98 -26.92 -5.53
C GLY A 100 13.27 -26.36 -6.93
N GLU A 101 12.84 -25.14 -7.23
CA GLU A 101 13.04 -24.52 -8.55
C GLU A 101 14.44 -23.94 -8.70
N ASP A 102 15.09 -24.21 -9.82
CA ASP A 102 16.42 -23.64 -10.13
C ASP A 102 16.32 -22.14 -10.47
N LYS A 103 15.21 -21.72 -11.09
CA LYS A 103 14.99 -20.33 -11.49
C LYS A 103 14.06 -19.62 -10.49
N LYS A 104 14.66 -18.86 -9.58
CA LYS A 104 13.93 -18.08 -8.55
C LYS A 104 13.90 -16.59 -8.88
N PRO A 105 12.91 -15.84 -8.36
CA PRO A 105 12.87 -14.39 -8.53
C PRO A 105 14.04 -13.72 -7.79
N VAL A 106 14.48 -12.58 -8.33
CA VAL A 106 15.37 -11.66 -7.63
C VAL A 106 14.59 -10.94 -6.55
N ILE A 107 15.08 -11.01 -5.31
CA ILE A 107 14.49 -10.27 -4.19
C ILE A 107 15.15 -8.89 -4.14
N ARG A 108 14.35 -7.82 -4.16
CA ARG A 108 14.85 -6.45 -3.99
C ARG A 108 14.42 -5.88 -2.64
N THR A 109 15.33 -5.23 -1.91
CA THR A 109 15.01 -4.54 -0.65
C THR A 109 15.66 -3.16 -0.55
N GLY A 110 15.15 -2.34 0.37
CA GLY A 110 15.84 -1.14 0.83
C GLY A 110 17.07 -1.45 1.69
N ASN A 111 17.64 -0.39 2.26
CA ASN A 111 18.88 -0.44 3.05
C ASN A 111 18.62 -0.46 4.57
N GLY A 112 17.48 -1.00 4.99
CA GLY A 112 17.18 -1.18 6.42
C GLY A 112 18.15 -2.17 7.07
N PRO A 113 18.49 -2.01 8.37
CA PRO A 113 19.44 -2.87 9.07
C PRO A 113 19.06 -4.36 9.03
N GLN A 114 17.76 -4.67 8.99
CA GLN A 114 17.24 -6.03 8.85
C GLN A 114 17.61 -6.71 7.53
N PHE A 115 17.85 -5.94 6.46
CA PHE A 115 18.21 -6.46 5.14
C PHE A 115 19.72 -6.41 4.86
N ILE A 116 20.48 -5.71 5.70
CA ILE A 116 21.94 -5.62 5.62
C ILE A 116 22.62 -6.67 6.52
N SER A 117 21.89 -7.24 7.48
CA SER A 117 22.47 -8.18 8.44
C SER A 117 22.93 -9.49 7.78
N ASN A 118 24.02 -10.05 8.31
CA ASN A 118 24.54 -11.37 7.92
C ASN A 118 23.47 -12.48 8.02
N LEU A 119 22.60 -12.44 9.03
CA LEU A 119 21.54 -13.43 9.19
C LEU A 119 20.60 -13.48 7.98
N PHE A 120 20.25 -12.30 7.43
CA PHE A 120 19.39 -12.21 6.25
C PHE A 120 20.14 -12.69 5.00
N GLU A 121 21.42 -12.35 4.89
CA GLU A 121 22.34 -12.81 3.84
C GLU A 121 22.44 -14.33 3.79
N GLU A 122 22.86 -14.96 4.89
CA GLU A 122 22.94 -16.42 5.04
C GLU A 122 21.60 -17.09 4.72
N SER A 123 20.49 -16.45 5.07
CA SER A 123 19.15 -16.99 4.82
C SER A 123 18.78 -17.06 3.34
N TYR A 124 19.06 -16.01 2.55
CA TYR A 124 18.74 -16.04 1.12
C TYR A 124 19.77 -16.84 0.32
N GLU A 125 21.04 -16.86 0.73
CA GLU A 125 22.08 -17.70 0.13
C GLU A 125 21.76 -19.18 0.31
N GLY A 126 21.37 -19.60 1.52
CA GLY A 126 20.92 -20.96 1.79
C GLY A 126 19.64 -21.36 1.04
N LEU A 127 18.90 -20.40 0.49
CA LEU A 127 17.74 -20.64 -0.36
C LEU A 127 18.05 -20.55 -1.86
N ASN A 128 19.31 -20.34 -2.25
CA ASN A 128 19.75 -20.09 -3.62
C ASN A 128 18.97 -18.92 -4.28
N LEU A 129 18.77 -17.84 -3.52
CA LEU A 129 18.13 -16.62 -4.00
C LEU A 129 19.17 -15.55 -4.29
N TYR A 130 18.91 -14.74 -5.32
CA TYR A 130 19.68 -13.52 -5.56
C TYR A 130 18.99 -12.32 -4.90
N HIS A 131 19.74 -11.56 -4.11
CA HIS A 131 19.27 -10.37 -3.41
C HIS A 131 19.90 -9.10 -4.01
N GLU A 132 19.07 -8.14 -4.40
CA GLU A 132 19.48 -6.81 -4.87
C GLU A 132 19.08 -5.75 -3.84
N ARG A 133 20.05 -4.95 -3.38
CA ARG A 133 19.74 -3.74 -2.60
C ARG A 133 19.50 -2.56 -3.53
N ILE A 134 18.53 -1.71 -3.17
CA ILE A 134 18.27 -0.47 -3.91
C ILE A 134 19.51 0.44 -3.82
N PRO A 135 20.13 0.78 -4.97
CA PRO A 135 21.24 1.72 -5.00
C PRO A 135 20.83 3.10 -4.47
N CYS A 136 21.77 3.77 -3.82
CA CYS A 136 21.57 5.15 -3.38
C CYS A 136 21.13 6.04 -4.56
N ARG A 137 20.16 6.92 -4.30
CA ARG A 137 19.65 7.91 -5.27
C ARG A 137 19.00 7.31 -6.53
N THR A 138 18.41 6.12 -6.42
CA THR A 138 17.61 5.52 -7.50
C THR A 138 16.13 5.41 -7.14
N PRO A 139 15.42 6.54 -6.96
CA PRO A 139 14.03 6.55 -6.47
C PRO A 139 13.08 5.76 -7.36
N ASN A 140 13.33 5.71 -8.68
CA ASN A 140 12.49 4.98 -9.62
C ASN A 140 12.48 3.46 -9.37
N LYS A 141 13.54 2.89 -8.80
CA LYS A 141 13.59 1.45 -8.48
C LYS A 141 12.60 1.05 -7.39
N ASP A 142 12.14 2.01 -6.59
CA ASP A 142 11.22 1.83 -5.46
C ASP A 142 9.83 2.44 -5.71
N ALA A 143 9.64 3.14 -6.83
CA ALA A 143 8.42 3.90 -7.10
C ALA A 143 7.13 3.07 -7.04
N HIS A 144 7.20 1.78 -7.38
CA HIS A 144 6.06 0.87 -7.36
C HIS A 144 5.62 0.52 -5.92
N ILE A 145 6.56 0.28 -5.00
CA ILE A 145 6.23 -0.02 -3.60
C ILE A 145 5.78 1.25 -2.87
N GLU A 146 6.39 2.39 -3.19
CA GLU A 146 5.96 3.69 -2.68
C GLU A 146 4.54 4.04 -3.12
N SER A 147 4.19 3.74 -4.38
CA SER A 147 2.82 3.88 -4.88
C SER A 147 1.86 2.96 -4.10
N PHE A 148 2.24 1.71 -3.86
CA PHE A 148 1.44 0.78 -3.05
C PHE A 148 1.24 1.32 -1.62
N HIS A 149 2.30 1.76 -0.94
CA HIS A 149 2.23 2.29 0.41
C HIS A 149 1.33 3.53 0.49
N SER A 150 1.43 4.44 -0.47
CA SER A 150 0.55 5.60 -0.55
C SER A 150 -0.92 5.20 -0.65
N PHE A 151 -1.26 4.22 -1.50
CA PHE A 151 -2.63 3.73 -1.62
C PHE A 151 -3.11 2.99 -0.38
N PHE A 152 -2.25 2.17 0.23
CA PHE A 152 -2.55 1.47 1.48
C PHE A 152 -2.84 2.45 2.61
N GLU A 153 -2.02 3.49 2.72
CA GLU A 153 -2.21 4.52 3.73
C GLU A 153 -3.49 5.33 3.48
N ASP A 154 -3.76 5.76 2.25
CA ASP A 154 -4.97 6.50 1.88
C ASP A 154 -6.27 5.72 2.03
N GLU A 155 -6.28 4.49 1.52
CA GLU A 155 -7.51 3.73 1.34
C GLU A 155 -7.71 2.66 2.42
N CYS A 156 -6.75 2.45 3.31
CA CYS A 156 -6.90 1.54 4.43
C CYS A 156 -6.61 2.26 5.75
N ILE A 157 -5.43 2.82 5.93
CA ILE A 157 -5.04 3.33 7.25
C ILE A 157 -5.78 4.62 7.62
N ARG A 158 -5.84 5.60 6.72
CA ARG A 158 -6.41 6.93 7.00
C ARG A 158 -7.92 6.95 7.18
N ILE A 159 -8.63 5.97 6.64
CA ILE A 159 -10.11 5.94 6.67
C ILE A 159 -10.66 5.09 7.83
N HIS A 160 -9.81 4.37 8.56
CA HIS A 160 -10.22 3.51 9.66
C HIS A 160 -9.66 3.99 11.00
N GLU A 161 -10.50 3.94 12.03
CA GLU A 161 -10.07 3.95 13.42
C GLU A 161 -10.05 2.49 13.93
N PHE A 162 -8.87 1.99 14.26
CA PHE A 162 -8.71 0.59 14.68
C PHE A 162 -8.95 0.43 16.18
N ASN A 163 -10.01 -0.29 16.54
CA ASN A 163 -10.34 -0.61 17.93
C ASN A 163 -9.39 -1.62 18.57
N ASN A 164 -8.86 -2.56 17.78
CA ASN A 164 -7.93 -3.61 18.21
C ASN A 164 -7.21 -4.21 16.98
N PHE A 165 -6.24 -5.09 17.23
CA PHE A 165 -5.49 -5.74 16.16
C PHE A 165 -6.35 -6.64 15.26
N ALA A 166 -7.31 -7.38 15.81
CA ALA A 166 -8.16 -8.25 15.00
C ALA A 166 -8.95 -7.43 13.97
N HIS A 167 -9.45 -6.25 14.36
CA HIS A 167 -10.07 -5.29 13.46
C HIS A 167 -9.08 -4.78 12.41
N ALA A 168 -7.87 -4.39 12.81
CA ALA A 168 -6.83 -3.95 11.88
C ALA A 168 -6.48 -5.04 10.84
N TYR A 169 -6.21 -6.27 11.28
CA TYR A 169 -5.94 -7.40 10.40
C TYR A 169 -7.10 -7.69 9.44
N ALA A 170 -8.35 -7.60 9.91
CA ALA A 170 -9.51 -7.79 9.06
C ALA A 170 -9.61 -6.73 7.96
N GLU A 171 -9.43 -5.44 8.29
CA GLU A 171 -9.49 -4.36 7.30
C GLU A 171 -8.31 -4.39 6.34
N ILE A 172 -7.10 -4.67 6.82
CA ILE A 172 -5.92 -4.87 5.96
C ILE A 172 -6.14 -6.05 5.00
N THR A 173 -6.70 -7.16 5.48
CA THR A 173 -6.99 -8.33 4.63
C THR A 173 -8.03 -7.99 3.56
N LYS A 174 -9.08 -7.24 3.90
CA LYS A 174 -10.09 -6.75 2.95
C LYS A 174 -9.46 -5.82 1.91
N PHE A 175 -8.60 -4.90 2.34
CA PHE A 175 -7.84 -4.02 1.45
C PHE A 175 -6.98 -4.82 0.48
N MET A 176 -6.16 -5.76 0.97
CA MET A 176 -5.27 -6.58 0.14
C MET A 176 -6.05 -7.40 -0.89
N LYS A 177 -7.20 -7.97 -0.50
CA LYS A 177 -8.09 -8.68 -1.42
C LYS A 177 -8.58 -7.75 -2.53
N ARG A 178 -9.10 -6.56 -2.18
CA ARG A 178 -9.59 -5.58 -3.15
C ARG A 178 -8.48 -5.08 -4.07
N TYR A 179 -7.30 -4.80 -3.53
CA TYR A 179 -6.13 -4.36 -4.28
C TYR A 179 -5.76 -5.39 -5.35
N ASN A 180 -5.61 -6.66 -4.98
CA ASN A 180 -5.19 -7.71 -5.91
C ASN A 180 -6.26 -8.11 -6.92
N THR A 181 -7.54 -8.09 -6.54
CA THR A 181 -8.65 -8.58 -7.39
C THR A 181 -9.31 -7.51 -8.26
N LYS A 182 -9.29 -6.23 -7.85
CA LYS A 182 -10.11 -5.18 -8.47
C LYS A 182 -9.35 -3.94 -8.90
N ARG A 183 -8.19 -3.63 -8.30
CA ARG A 183 -7.51 -2.36 -8.58
C ARG A 183 -6.83 -2.40 -9.94
N LEU A 184 -7.16 -1.46 -10.82
CA LEU A 184 -6.50 -1.37 -12.11
C LEU A 184 -5.18 -0.60 -11.98
N HIS A 185 -4.11 -1.16 -12.53
CA HIS A 185 -2.79 -0.53 -12.58
C HIS A 185 -2.46 -0.14 -14.02
N SER A 186 -2.11 1.13 -14.24
CA SER A 186 -1.69 1.61 -15.56
C SER A 186 -0.47 0.85 -16.08
N SER A 187 0.49 0.55 -15.18
CA SER A 187 1.69 -0.24 -15.49
C SER A 187 1.40 -1.69 -15.85
N LEU A 188 0.21 -2.21 -15.53
CA LEU A 188 -0.24 -3.57 -15.86
C LEU A 188 -1.21 -3.58 -17.05
N GLY A 189 -1.21 -2.52 -17.88
CA GLY A 189 -2.15 -2.40 -18.99
C GLY A 189 -3.61 -2.29 -18.52
N TYR A 190 -3.82 -1.55 -17.42
CA TYR A 190 -5.11 -1.35 -16.75
C TYR A 190 -5.78 -2.67 -16.34
N LYS A 191 -5.00 -3.59 -15.77
CA LYS A 191 -5.49 -4.86 -15.20
C LYS A 191 -5.29 -4.89 -13.70
N ALA A 192 -6.09 -5.74 -13.05
CA ALA A 192 -5.88 -6.10 -11.65
C ALA A 192 -4.64 -7.01 -11.50
N PRO A 193 -3.89 -6.91 -10.38
CA PRO A 193 -2.68 -7.70 -10.18
C PRO A 193 -2.89 -9.21 -10.36
N GLU A 194 -4.00 -9.75 -9.86
CA GLU A 194 -4.32 -11.18 -9.97
C GLU A 194 -4.61 -11.59 -11.42
N ILE A 195 -5.36 -10.76 -12.17
CA ILE A 195 -5.63 -11.01 -13.59
C ILE A 195 -4.35 -10.94 -14.41
N PHE A 196 -3.49 -9.94 -14.15
CA PHE A 196 -2.20 -9.84 -14.80
C PHE A 196 -1.33 -11.07 -14.50
N TYR A 197 -1.28 -11.51 -13.24
CA TYR A 197 -0.52 -12.68 -12.85
C TYR A 197 -1.00 -13.96 -13.56
N GLU A 198 -2.31 -14.23 -13.59
CA GLU A 198 -2.84 -15.43 -14.25
C GLU A 198 -2.62 -15.41 -15.77
N LEU A 199 -2.68 -14.24 -16.42
CA LEU A 199 -2.41 -14.12 -17.86
C LEU A 199 -0.95 -14.40 -18.23
N ASN A 200 -0.01 -14.07 -17.34
CA ASN A 200 1.44 -14.25 -17.58
C ASN A 200 1.99 -15.50 -16.88
N LYS A 201 1.13 -16.36 -16.34
CA LYS A 201 1.52 -17.55 -15.59
C LYS A 201 2.12 -18.59 -16.54
N GLY A 202 3.37 -18.94 -16.32
CA GLY A 202 4.11 -19.88 -17.17
C GLY A 202 4.85 -19.23 -18.34
N GLU A 203 4.71 -17.92 -18.54
CA GLU A 203 5.59 -17.16 -19.41
C GLU A 203 6.91 -16.80 -18.67
N GLY A 204 7.99 -16.57 -19.41
CA GLY A 204 9.28 -16.21 -18.82
C GLY A 204 9.20 -14.91 -18.01
N ILE A 205 10.03 -14.76 -16.96
CA ILE A 205 10.10 -13.57 -16.08
C ILE A 205 10.15 -12.24 -16.86
N GLU A 206 10.69 -12.25 -18.09
CA GLU A 206 10.74 -11.10 -18.98
C GLU A 206 9.35 -10.60 -19.44
N SER A 207 8.34 -11.46 -19.61
CA SER A 207 6.99 -11.01 -19.97
C SER A 207 6.25 -10.38 -18.78
N MET A 208 6.70 -10.67 -17.56
CA MET A 208 6.22 -10.05 -16.32
C MET A 208 7.04 -8.81 -15.91
N ALA A 209 8.08 -8.46 -16.68
CA ALA A 209 8.90 -7.29 -16.41
C ALA A 209 8.12 -6.02 -16.75
N ILE A 210 7.75 -5.27 -15.72
CA ILE A 210 7.17 -3.93 -15.89
C ILE A 210 8.31 -2.98 -16.23
N HIS A 211 8.39 -2.56 -17.50
CA HIS A 211 9.25 -1.45 -17.90
C HIS A 211 8.62 -0.15 -17.41
N LEU A 212 9.16 0.42 -16.34
CA LEU A 212 8.82 1.73 -15.79
C LEU A 212 9.64 2.84 -16.44
#